data_AF-A0A969ATD1-F1
#
_entry.id   AF-A0A969ATD1-F1
#
_cell.length_a   1.000
_cell.length_b   1.000
_cell.length_c   1.000
_cell.angle_alpha   90.00
_cell.angle_beta   90.00
_cell.angle_gamma   90.00
#
_symmetry.space_group_name_H-M   'P 1'
#
loop_
_entity.id
_entity.type
_entity.pdbx_description
1 polymer ?
#
loop_
_entity_poly.entity_id
_entity_poly.type
_entity_poly.pdbx_seq_one_letter_code
_entity_poly.pdbx_strand_id
1 'polypeptide(L)'
;MVRHCRQLGVVLAGCLSLGAVWLGPVGKLPVFGDAVAWGGPARIAEADQRREAGLQQFQTDQIEPGILNLEAAVGIYRDTGSTRREANALDNLSYMYSATGQYDAAIAAAQRWL
;
A
#
# COMPACT_ATOMS: atom_id res chain seq x y z
N MET A 1 39.44 -14.19 -23.25
CA MET A 1 38.56 -15.30 -22.81
C MET A 1 37.17 -15.09 -23.39
N VAL A 2 36.77 -16.03 -24.27
CA VAL A 2 35.39 -16.48 -24.61
C VAL A 2 34.43 -15.56 -25.41
N ARG A 3 34.40 -15.85 -26.74
CA ARG A 3 33.25 -16.06 -27.67
C ARG A 3 32.25 -14.92 -27.91
N HIS A 4 32.19 -14.38 -29.13
CA HIS A 4 31.46 -14.92 -30.31
C HIS A 4 29.93 -14.99 -30.15
N CYS A 5 29.21 -14.10 -30.84
CA CYS A 5 28.06 -14.39 -31.72
C CYS A 5 27.54 -13.04 -32.25
N ARG A 6 27.97 -12.57 -33.43
CA ARG A 6 27.41 -12.94 -34.74
C ARG A 6 25.87 -12.95 -34.72
N GLN A 7 25.26 -11.82 -35.07
CA GLN A 7 24.20 -11.75 -36.09
C GLN A 7 23.78 -10.30 -36.34
N LEU A 8 24.47 -9.66 -37.28
CA LEU A 8 23.87 -8.67 -38.16
C LEU A 8 22.91 -9.44 -39.07
N GLY A 9 21.62 -9.18 -38.92
CA GLY A 9 20.55 -9.78 -39.70
C GLY A 9 19.35 -8.84 -39.69
N VAL A 10 19.29 -8.00 -40.71
CA VAL A 10 18.18 -7.19 -41.22
C VAL A 10 16.78 -7.67 -40.79
N VAL A 11 15.89 -6.75 -40.40
CA VAL A 11 14.45 -6.59 -40.78
C VAL A 11 13.89 -5.43 -39.93
N LEU A 12 13.82 -4.20 -40.44
CA LEU A 12 12.66 -3.58 -41.11
C LEU A 12 11.32 -3.74 -40.36
N ALA A 13 10.87 -2.68 -39.67
CA ALA A 13 9.44 -2.36 -39.55
C ALA A 13 9.22 -0.92 -39.02
N GLY A 14 9.12 0.02 -39.96
CA GLY A 14 8.15 1.13 -39.96
C GLY A 14 8.03 2.05 -38.76
N CYS A 15 8.73 3.18 -38.79
CA CYS A 15 8.25 4.45 -38.22
C CYS A 15 8.76 5.60 -39.09
N LEU A 16 8.05 5.89 -40.19
CA LEU A 16 8.23 7.12 -40.95
C LEU A 16 6.84 7.72 -41.22
N SER A 17 6.40 8.60 -40.33
CA SER A 17 5.63 9.78 -40.70
C SER A 17 5.66 10.81 -39.56
N LEU A 18 6.60 11.74 -39.71
CA LEU A 18 6.51 13.18 -39.43
C LEU A 18 6.15 13.61 -38.00
N GLY A 19 7.19 14.09 -37.28
CA GLY A 19 7.00 14.98 -36.14
C GLY A 19 8.15 14.96 -35.14
N ALA A 20 9.38 15.25 -35.57
CA ALA A 20 10.46 15.50 -34.63
C ALA A 20 10.20 16.82 -33.88
N VAL A 21 9.78 16.73 -32.62
CA VAL A 21 9.97 17.80 -31.63
C VAL A 21 11.00 17.29 -30.63
N TRP A 22 12.25 17.73 -30.81
CA TRP A 22 13.35 17.40 -29.90
C TRP A 22 13.40 18.43 -28.75
N LEU A 23 13.09 17.94 -27.55
CA LEU A 23 13.69 18.22 -26.23
C LEU A 23 13.86 19.69 -25.74
N GLY A 24 13.03 20.06 -24.76
CA GLY A 24 13.48 20.82 -23.58
C GLY A 24 13.39 19.92 -22.33
N PRO A 25 14.21 20.12 -21.27
CA PRO A 25 14.05 19.40 -20.02
C PRO A 25 12.89 20.04 -19.26
N VAL A 26 11.66 19.73 -19.67
CA VAL A 26 10.48 20.07 -18.88
C VAL A 26 10.46 19.10 -17.71
N GLY A 27 11.04 19.57 -16.60
CA GLY A 27 10.88 18.93 -15.31
C GLY A 27 9.40 18.70 -15.00
N LYS A 28 9.12 17.53 -14.42
CA LYS A 28 7.84 17.12 -13.82
C LYS A 28 6.67 16.99 -14.80
N LEU A 29 6.68 15.86 -15.52
CA LEU A 29 5.44 15.15 -15.86
C LEU A 29 4.83 14.53 -14.59
N PRO A 30 3.54 14.23 -14.59
CA PRO A 30 2.42 15.14 -14.36
C PRO A 30 2.15 15.35 -12.85
N VAL A 31 1.79 16.57 -12.45
CA VAL A 31 1.01 16.77 -11.21
C VAL A 31 -0.44 16.38 -11.54
N PHE A 32 -0.69 15.08 -11.66
CA PHE A 32 -1.98 14.53 -11.30
C PHE A 32 -1.97 14.45 -9.77
N GLY A 33 -2.16 15.64 -9.18
CA GLY A 33 -2.45 15.79 -7.77
C GLY A 33 -3.89 15.37 -7.58
N ASP A 34 -4.16 14.09 -7.68
CA ASP A 34 -5.43 13.52 -7.29
C ASP A 34 -5.47 13.50 -5.77
N ALA A 35 -5.93 14.61 -5.21
CA ALA A 35 -6.64 14.60 -3.93
C ALA A 35 -8.01 13.90 -4.07
N VAL A 36 -8.12 12.86 -4.91
CA VAL A 36 -9.23 11.92 -4.87
C VAL A 36 -8.73 10.70 -4.13
N ALA A 37 -9.39 10.38 -3.03
CA ALA A 37 -9.29 9.09 -2.38
C ALA A 37 -9.50 7.99 -3.45
N TRP A 38 -8.43 7.39 -3.95
CA TRP A 38 -8.51 6.28 -4.90
C TRP A 38 -8.92 5.01 -4.17
N GLY A 39 -10.20 4.93 -3.81
CA GLY A 39 -10.73 3.77 -3.11
C GLY A 39 -12.00 4.13 -2.39
N GLY A 40 -13.12 4.08 -3.13
CA GLY A 40 -14.44 4.28 -2.56
C GLY A 40 -14.86 3.16 -1.59
N PRO A 41 -16.17 2.91 -1.40
CA PRO A 41 -16.69 1.97 -0.40
C PRO A 41 -16.11 0.54 -0.49
N ALA A 42 -15.63 0.12 -1.67
CA ALA A 42 -14.98 -1.18 -1.84
C ALA A 42 -13.66 -1.33 -1.05
N ARG A 43 -12.79 -0.29 -1.03
CA ARG A 43 -11.56 -0.34 -0.22
C ARG A 43 -11.86 -0.32 1.27
N ILE A 44 -12.88 0.45 1.68
CA ILE A 44 -13.35 0.45 3.07
C ILE A 44 -13.86 -0.96 3.46
N ALA A 45 -14.62 -1.61 2.59
CA ALA A 45 -15.10 -2.98 2.82
C ALA A 45 -13.95 -4.00 2.88
N GLU A 46 -12.93 -3.86 2.04
CA GLU A 46 -11.71 -4.67 2.11
C GLU A 46 -10.97 -4.49 3.44
N ALA A 47 -10.86 -3.24 3.92
CA ALA A 47 -10.27 -2.95 5.21
C ALA A 47 -11.11 -3.50 6.39
N ASP A 48 -12.44 -3.47 6.28
CA ASP A 48 -13.34 -4.07 7.27
C ASP A 48 -13.13 -5.58 7.33
N GLN A 49 -13.06 -6.24 6.17
CA GLN A 49 -12.79 -7.67 6.08
C GLN A 49 -11.44 -8.03 6.68
N ARG A 50 -10.38 -7.26 6.40
CA ARG A 50 -9.06 -7.48 6.99
C ARG A 50 -9.09 -7.29 8.51
N ARG A 51 -9.77 -6.26 9.00
CA ARG A 51 -9.93 -6.02 10.44
C ARG A 51 -10.61 -7.20 11.14
N GLU A 52 -11.68 -7.71 10.55
CA GLU A 52 -12.39 -8.89 11.07
C GLU A 52 -11.52 -10.15 11.02
N ALA A 53 -10.80 -10.37 9.92
CA ALA A 53 -9.85 -11.48 9.81
C ALA A 53 -8.74 -11.38 10.87
N GLY A 54 -8.21 -10.18 11.12
CA GLY A 54 -7.19 -9.97 12.14
C GLY A 54 -7.69 -10.30 13.55
N LEU A 55 -8.92 -9.90 13.88
CA LEU A 55 -9.57 -10.27 15.14
C LEU A 55 -9.82 -11.78 15.25
N GLN A 56 -10.22 -12.45 14.17
CA GLN A 56 -10.41 -13.90 14.18
C GLN A 56 -9.09 -14.67 14.34
N GLN A 57 -8.01 -14.16 13.74
CA GLN A 57 -6.68 -14.72 13.89
C GLN A 57 -6.16 -14.58 15.31
N PHE A 58 -6.44 -13.47 15.99
CA PHE A 58 -6.18 -13.31 17.42
C PHE A 58 -6.80 -14.43 18.25
N GLN A 59 -8.06 -14.78 17.96
CA GLN A 59 -8.79 -15.82 18.68
C GLN A 59 -8.24 -17.23 18.41
N THR A 60 -7.47 -17.41 17.35
CA THR A 60 -6.86 -18.70 16.97
C THR A 60 -5.35 -18.73 17.25
N ASP A 61 -4.87 -17.84 18.14
CA ASP A 61 -3.46 -17.65 18.52
C ASP A 61 -2.51 -17.29 17.35
N GLN A 62 -3.07 -16.90 16.20
CA GLN A 62 -2.32 -16.42 15.04
C GLN A 62 -2.08 -14.91 15.15
N ILE A 63 -1.30 -14.51 16.15
CA ILE A 63 -1.18 -13.09 16.49
C ILE A 63 -0.45 -12.28 15.41
N GLU A 64 0.68 -12.77 14.90
CA GLU A 64 1.47 -12.08 13.88
C GLU A 64 0.67 -11.84 12.57
N PRO A 65 -0.01 -12.84 11.97
CA PRO A 65 -0.93 -12.59 10.86
C PRO A 65 -2.05 -11.58 11.20
N GLY A 66 -2.55 -11.63 12.44
CA GLY A 66 -3.61 -10.75 12.90
C GLY A 66 -3.20 -9.28 12.94
N ILE A 67 -2.00 -9.01 13.45
CA ILE A 67 -1.37 -7.69 13.48
C ILE A 67 -1.20 -7.16 12.06
N LEU A 68 -0.62 -7.96 11.15
CA LEU A 68 -0.41 -7.54 9.75
C LEU A 68 -1.72 -7.16 9.05
N ASN A 69 -2.80 -7.91 9.31
CA ASN A 69 -4.12 -7.61 8.76
C ASN A 69 -4.69 -6.29 9.29
N LEU A 70 -4.53 -6.01 10.58
CA LEU A 70 -4.97 -4.73 11.15
C LEU A 70 -4.12 -3.55 10.65
N GLU A 71 -2.81 -3.71 10.51
CA GLU A 71 -1.94 -2.65 9.97
C GLU A 71 -2.32 -2.29 8.53
N ALA A 72 -2.61 -3.31 7.71
CA ALA A 72 -3.11 -3.10 6.35
C ALA A 72 -4.46 -2.38 6.34
N ALA A 73 -5.37 -2.73 7.26
CA ALA A 73 -6.66 -2.05 7.40
C ALA A 73 -6.49 -0.57 7.80
N VAL A 74 -5.60 -0.27 8.76
CA VAL A 74 -5.26 1.11 9.16
C VAL A 74 -4.76 1.93 7.96
N GLY A 75 -3.85 1.37 7.15
CA GLY A 75 -3.35 2.04 5.94
C GLY A 75 -4.47 2.41 4.98
N ILE A 76 -5.41 1.50 4.73
CA ILE A 76 -6.55 1.77 3.85
C ILE A 76 -7.50 2.80 4.45
N TYR A 77 -7.81 2.73 5.76
CA TYR A 77 -8.66 3.74 6.40
C TYR A 77 -8.04 5.13 6.34
N ARG A 78 -6.72 5.24 6.48
CA ARG A 78 -5.99 6.49 6.32
C ARG A 78 -6.06 7.01 4.89
N ASP A 79 -5.77 6.15 3.90
CA ASP A 79 -5.81 6.50 2.47
C ASP A 79 -7.22 6.90 1.99
N THR A 80 -8.26 6.37 2.65
CA THR A 80 -9.67 6.68 2.35
C THR A 80 -10.25 7.80 3.22
N GLY A 81 -9.46 8.37 4.13
CA GLY A 81 -9.88 9.46 5.02
C GLY A 81 -10.90 9.05 6.10
N SER A 82 -10.98 7.76 6.44
CA SER A 82 -11.93 7.24 7.43
C SER A 82 -11.35 7.22 8.85
N THR A 83 -11.20 8.40 9.46
CA THR A 83 -10.55 8.57 10.78
C THR A 83 -11.17 7.72 11.89
N ARG A 84 -12.50 7.54 11.89
CA ARG A 84 -13.19 6.71 12.91
C ARG A 84 -12.87 5.22 12.78
N ARG A 85 -12.74 4.73 11.55
CA ARG A 85 -12.41 3.32 11.29
C ARG A 85 -10.92 3.06 11.55
N GLU A 86 -10.09 4.03 11.20
CA GLU A 86 -8.67 4.05 11.56
C GLU A 86 -8.47 3.96 13.07
N ALA A 87 -9.17 4.79 13.85
CA ALA A 87 -9.15 4.75 15.31
C ALA A 87 -9.46 3.35 15.86
N ASN A 88 -10.55 2.75 15.39
CA ASN A 88 -10.96 1.41 15.80
C ASN A 88 -9.90 0.36 15.48
N ALA A 89 -9.27 0.45 14.31
CA ALA A 89 -8.23 -0.51 13.93
C ALA A 89 -6.95 -0.33 14.75
N LEU A 90 -6.58 0.90 15.11
CA LEU A 90 -5.44 1.20 15.99
C LEU A 90 -5.69 0.75 17.44
N ASP A 91 -6.92 0.91 17.95
CA ASP A 91 -7.30 0.38 19.27
C ASP A 91 -7.17 -1.16 19.31
N ASN A 92 -7.64 -1.85 18.27
CA ASN A 92 -7.50 -3.30 18.16
C ASN A 92 -6.02 -3.73 18.08
N LEU A 93 -5.17 -2.99 17.35
CA LEU A 93 -3.72 -3.24 17.32
C LEU A 93 -3.08 -3.05 18.69
N SER A 94 -3.42 -1.96 19.38
CA SER A 94 -2.89 -1.66 20.71
C SER A 94 -3.26 -2.76 21.71
N TYR A 95 -4.49 -3.29 21.63
CA TYR A 95 -4.93 -4.42 22.42
C TYR A 95 -4.13 -5.69 22.13
N MET A 96 -3.91 -6.04 20.85
CA MET A 96 -3.12 -7.21 20.46
C MET A 96 -1.65 -7.12 20.90
N TYR A 97 -1.03 -5.95 20.71
CA TYR A 97 0.35 -5.71 21.16
C TYR A 97 0.46 -5.80 22.68
N SER A 98 -0.54 -5.28 23.41
CA SER A 98 -0.60 -5.42 24.87
C SER A 98 -0.76 -6.88 25.32
N ALA A 99 -1.58 -7.66 24.61
CA ALA A 99 -1.79 -9.08 24.89
C ALA A 99 -0.55 -9.95 24.62
N THR A 100 0.34 -9.52 23.73
CA THR A 100 1.60 -10.21 23.41
C THR A 100 2.80 -9.72 24.23
N GLY A 101 2.59 -8.74 25.13
CA GLY A 101 3.66 -8.13 25.91
C GLY A 101 4.55 -7.15 25.13
N GLN A 102 4.17 -6.80 23.90
CA GLN A 102 4.85 -5.82 23.06
C GLN A 102 4.36 -4.39 23.40
N TYR A 103 4.59 -3.98 24.64
CA TYR A 103 4.03 -2.72 25.17
C TYR A 103 4.53 -1.47 24.42
N ASP A 104 5.78 -1.46 23.96
CA ASP A 104 6.32 -0.34 23.16
C ASP A 104 5.55 -0.15 21.84
N ALA A 105 5.20 -1.26 21.18
CA ALA A 105 4.39 -1.23 19.97
C ALA A 105 2.94 -0.82 20.25
N ALA A 106 2.37 -1.25 21.38
CA ALA A 106 1.04 -0.84 21.82
C ALA A 106 0.97 0.68 22.09
N ILE A 107 1.97 1.23 22.78
CA ILE A 107 2.06 2.67 23.05
C ILE A 107 2.19 3.44 21.74
N ALA A 108 3.07 2.99 20.83
CA ALA A 108 3.22 3.62 19.53
C ALA A 108 1.92 3.60 18.72
N ALA A 109 1.19 2.48 18.73
CA ALA A 109 -0.10 2.37 18.04
C ALA A 109 -1.16 3.31 18.64
N ALA A 110 -1.25 3.40 19.96
CA ALA A 110 -2.16 4.31 20.66
C ALA A 110 -1.79 5.80 20.42
N GLN A 111 -0.50 6.13 20.43
CA GLN A 111 -0.01 7.48 20.18
C GLN A 111 -0.22 7.93 18.73
N ARG A 112 -0.29 6.99 17.78
CA ARG A 112 -0.46 7.30 16.35
C ARG A 112 -1.81 7.95 16.03
N TRP A 113 -2.76 7.90 16.96
CA TRP A 113 -4.10 8.47 16.80
C TRP A 113 -4.28 9.84 17.48
N LEU A 114 -3.46 10.16 18.49
CA LEU A 114 -3.47 11.45 19.21
C LEU A 114 -2.85 12.56 18.36
#